data_AF-A0A437Q737-F1
#
_entry.id   AF-A0A437Q737-F1
#
_cell.length_a   1.000
_cell.length_b   1.000
_cell.length_c   1.000
_cell.angle_alpha   90.00
_cell.angle_beta   90.00
_cell.angle_gamma   90.00
#
_symmetry.space_group_name_H-M   'P 1'
#
loop_
_entity.id
_entity.type
_entity.pdbx_description
1 polymer ?
#
loop_
_entity_poly.entity_id
_entity_poly.type
_entity_poly.pdbx_seq_one_letter_code
_entity_poly.pdbx_strand_id
1 'polypeptide(L)'
;MTYHAIGATLLSAAILSGCMGSQSQPTVSDQAYYVIDTRSGHICQQRSRECIRLSIVASQNGSLAPVESAYGQRIVGPNYPRSLMNMLLAPKDGSYTAKPLDESGKRYALPRNAKTDKAWTTLNNLYNRIYDSY
;
A
#
# COMPACT_ATOMS: atom_id res chain seq x y z
N MET A 1 35.82 46.04 -56.34
CA MET A 1 35.25 45.63 -55.03
C MET A 1 33.92 44.97 -55.33
N THR A 2 33.58 43.74 -54.99
CA THR A 2 34.18 42.66 -54.19
C THR A 2 33.36 41.40 -54.50
N TYR A 3 33.88 40.25 -54.11
CA TYR A 3 33.56 38.90 -54.57
C TYR A 3 32.49 38.17 -53.71
N HIS A 4 31.83 37.18 -54.33
CA HIS A 4 31.18 35.95 -53.79
C HIS A 4 29.86 36.06 -53.00
N ALA A 5 28.90 35.21 -53.37
CA ALA A 5 28.45 34.12 -52.49
C ALA A 5 27.66 33.04 -53.26
N ILE A 6 28.20 31.82 -53.23
CA ILE A 6 27.59 30.54 -53.58
C ILE A 6 26.67 30.12 -52.43
N GLY A 7 25.56 29.43 -52.72
CA GLY A 7 24.80 28.69 -51.71
C GLY A 7 23.49 28.14 -52.29
N ALA A 8 23.50 27.00 -52.97
CA ALA A 8 23.54 25.64 -52.42
C ALA A 8 22.25 25.25 -51.67
N THR A 9 21.58 24.31 -52.33
CA THR A 9 20.39 23.50 -52.04
C THR A 9 20.39 22.83 -50.65
N LEU A 10 19.17 22.42 -50.24
CA LEU A 10 18.82 21.36 -49.27
C LEU A 10 18.82 21.72 -47.78
N LEU A 11 17.61 21.95 -47.24
CA LEU A 11 17.30 21.55 -45.85
C LEU A 11 16.07 20.63 -45.85
N SER A 12 16.37 19.33 -46.01
CA SER A 12 15.51 18.25 -45.54
C SER A 12 15.89 17.97 -44.09
N ALA A 13 15.00 18.20 -43.14
CA ALA A 13 15.09 17.61 -41.81
C ALA A 13 13.67 17.45 -41.25
N ALA A 14 13.03 16.34 -41.61
CA ALA A 14 11.89 15.81 -40.89
C ALA A 14 12.38 15.35 -39.51
N ILE A 15 12.21 16.19 -38.49
CA ILE A 15 12.45 15.81 -37.11
C ILE A 15 11.17 15.16 -36.60
N LEU A 16 10.96 13.89 -36.96
CA LEU A 16 10.03 13.05 -36.23
C LEU A 16 10.76 12.54 -34.98
N SER A 17 10.96 13.43 -34.01
CA SER A 17 11.43 13.04 -32.68
C SER A 17 10.34 12.19 -32.04
N GLY A 18 10.51 10.88 -32.12
CA GLY A 18 9.67 9.91 -31.45
C GLY A 18 9.63 10.19 -29.95
N CYS A 19 8.48 10.65 -29.45
CA CYS A 19 8.12 10.43 -28.05
C CYS A 19 7.82 8.94 -27.89
N MET A 20 8.87 8.12 -27.78
CA MET A 20 8.76 6.88 -27.03
C MET A 20 8.41 7.27 -25.61
N GLY A 21 7.12 7.33 -25.32
CA GLY A 21 6.60 7.39 -23.97
C GLY A 21 6.98 6.10 -23.26
N SER A 22 8.22 6.05 -22.76
CA SER A 22 8.55 5.19 -21.63
C SER A 22 7.63 5.59 -20.51
N GLN A 23 6.49 4.90 -20.40
CA GLN A 23 5.78 4.78 -19.14
C GLN A 23 6.78 4.10 -18.21
N SER A 24 7.53 4.92 -17.47
CA SER A 24 8.16 4.48 -16.24
C SER A 24 7.03 3.94 -15.36
N GLN A 25 6.84 2.63 -15.41
CA GLN A 25 6.15 1.93 -14.35
C GLN A 25 6.79 2.44 -13.06
N PRO A 26 5.99 2.91 -12.07
CA PRO A 26 6.55 3.32 -10.80
C PRO A 26 7.34 2.11 -10.29
N THR A 27 8.66 2.26 -10.24
CA THR A 27 9.53 1.29 -9.59
C THR A 27 8.94 1.08 -8.22
N VAL A 28 8.50 -0.16 -7.97
CA VAL A 28 8.00 -0.58 -6.66
C VAL A 28 9.11 -0.20 -5.68
N SER A 29 8.87 0.89 -4.96
CA SER A 29 9.85 1.48 -4.07
C SER A 29 10.34 0.40 -3.13
N ASP A 30 11.66 0.32 -2.91
CA ASP A 30 12.29 -0.53 -1.88
C ASP A 30 11.75 -0.30 -0.45
N GLN A 31 10.83 0.65 -0.28
CA GLN A 31 10.07 0.90 0.93
C GLN A 31 9.25 -0.34 1.31
N ALA A 32 9.59 -0.94 2.45
CA ALA A 32 8.79 -2.00 3.04
C ALA A 32 7.38 -1.47 3.38
N TYR A 33 6.34 -2.18 2.96
CA TYR A 33 4.93 -1.88 3.22
C TYR A 33 4.18 -3.12 3.76
N TYR A 34 2.97 -2.90 4.27
CA TYR A 34 2.02 -3.99 4.51
C TYR A 34 1.00 -4.03 3.39
N VAL A 35 0.46 -5.21 3.10
CA VAL A 35 -0.59 -5.43 2.12
C VAL A 35 -1.87 -5.81 2.83
N ILE A 36 -2.94 -5.07 2.56
CA ILE A 36 -4.30 -5.51 2.90
C ILE A 36 -4.92 -6.12 1.66
N ASP A 37 -5.32 -7.38 1.74
CA ASP A 37 -6.21 -8.01 0.77
C ASP A 37 -7.63 -8.03 1.34
N THR A 38 -8.48 -7.16 0.79
CA THR A 38 -9.87 -6.97 1.21
C THR A 38 -10.78 -8.14 0.80
N ARG A 39 -10.38 -8.95 -0.20
CA ARG A 39 -11.14 -10.13 -0.64
C ARG A 39 -10.92 -11.28 0.33
N SER A 40 -9.66 -11.57 0.65
CA SER A 40 -9.31 -12.70 1.51
C SER A 40 -9.30 -12.33 3.01
N GLY A 41 -9.31 -11.04 3.33
CA GLY A 41 -9.30 -10.53 4.69
C GLY A 41 -7.97 -10.73 5.40
N HIS A 42 -6.85 -10.55 4.68
CA HIS A 42 -5.50 -10.70 5.25
C HIS A 42 -4.77 -9.36 5.30
N ILE A 43 -3.91 -9.24 6.32
CA ILE A 43 -2.77 -8.34 6.31
C ILE A 43 -1.50 -9.15 6.11
N CYS A 44 -0.63 -8.74 5.20
CA CYS A 44 0.67 -9.38 4.96
C CYS A 44 1.79 -8.34 5.06
N GLN A 45 2.96 -8.74 5.54
CA GLN A 45 4.16 -7.93 5.38
C GLN A 45 4.70 -8.18 3.97
N GLN A 46 5.05 -7.15 3.18
CA GLN A 46 5.46 -7.38 1.78
C GLN A 46 6.66 -8.33 1.71
N ARG A 47 7.69 -8.05 2.51
CA ARG A 47 9.00 -8.72 2.40
C ARG A 47 9.00 -10.15 2.93
N SER A 48 8.08 -10.50 3.81
CA SER A 48 7.89 -11.87 4.27
C SER A 48 6.67 -12.47 3.56
N ARG A 49 6.56 -13.80 3.51
CA ARG A 49 5.31 -14.45 3.07
C ARG A 49 4.31 -14.60 4.22
N GLU A 50 4.53 -13.87 5.31
CA GLU A 50 3.70 -13.95 6.50
C GLU A 50 2.44 -13.11 6.29
N CYS A 51 1.31 -13.77 6.50
CA CYS A 51 -0.01 -13.18 6.36
C CYS A 51 -0.86 -13.58 7.56
N ILE A 52 -1.59 -12.63 8.12
CA ILE A 52 -2.48 -12.82 9.24
C ILE A 52 -3.91 -12.59 8.76
N ARG A 53 -4.79 -13.58 8.98
CA ARG A 53 -6.23 -13.42 8.74
C ARG A 53 -6.80 -12.45 9.75
N LEU A 54 -7.50 -11.41 9.31
CA LEU A 54 -8.18 -10.46 10.20
C LEU A 54 -9.35 -11.11 10.95
N SER A 55 -9.83 -12.28 10.54
CA SER A 55 -10.87 -13.03 11.26
C SER A 55 -10.45 -13.44 12.67
N ILE A 56 -9.15 -13.44 13.01
CA ILE A 56 -8.67 -13.73 14.38
C ILE A 56 -9.21 -12.74 15.42
N VAL A 57 -9.71 -11.57 14.99
CA VAL A 57 -10.25 -10.55 15.88
C VAL A 57 -11.74 -10.72 16.15
N ALA A 58 -12.41 -11.63 15.43
CA ALA A 58 -13.85 -11.87 15.57
C ALA A 58 -14.22 -12.44 16.94
N SER A 59 -13.37 -13.29 17.52
CA SER A 59 -13.58 -13.91 18.83
C SER A 59 -13.11 -13.04 20.01
N GLN A 60 -12.39 -11.95 19.74
CA GLN A 60 -11.71 -11.18 20.79
C GLN A 60 -12.54 -10.05 21.42
N ASN A 61 -13.86 -9.96 21.13
CA ASN A 61 -14.76 -8.92 21.66
C ASN A 61 -14.15 -7.49 21.66
N GLY A 62 -13.31 -7.16 20.67
CA GLY A 62 -12.68 -5.84 20.59
C GLY A 62 -11.45 -5.61 21.50
N SER A 63 -10.78 -6.64 22.05
CA SER A 63 -9.50 -6.45 22.77
C SER A 63 -8.32 -6.20 21.82
N LEU A 64 -8.40 -5.12 21.06
CA LEU A 64 -7.33 -4.56 20.22
C LEU A 64 -6.93 -3.18 20.74
N ALA A 65 -7.06 -2.94 22.05
CA ALA A 65 -6.79 -1.67 22.70
C ALA A 65 -5.46 -1.00 22.26
N PRO A 66 -4.34 -1.73 22.04
CA PRO A 66 -3.12 -1.12 21.50
C PRO A 66 -3.29 -0.54 20.09
N VAL A 67 -4.08 -1.19 19.23
CA VAL A 67 -4.42 -0.70 17.89
C VAL A 67 -5.37 0.49 18.00
N GLU A 68 -6.44 0.35 18.77
CA GLU A 68 -7.44 1.41 18.93
C GLU A 68 -6.82 2.70 19.48
N SER A 69 -5.90 2.57 20.44
CA SER A 69 -5.14 3.69 21.01
C SER A 69 -4.23 4.35 19.97
N ALA A 70 -3.54 3.56 19.15
CA ALA A 70 -2.66 4.08 18.10
C ALA A 70 -3.43 4.82 16.99
N TYR A 71 -4.68 4.41 16.73
CA TYR A 71 -5.53 5.03 15.70
C TYR A 71 -6.48 6.08 16.26
N GLY A 72 -6.62 6.21 17.59
CA GLY A 72 -7.62 7.09 18.21
C GLY A 72 -9.06 6.73 17.81
N GLN A 73 -9.29 5.46 17.47
CA GLN A 73 -10.53 4.97 16.88
C GLN A 73 -10.85 3.59 17.45
N ARG A 74 -12.12 3.33 17.75
CA ARG A 74 -12.58 2.00 18.19
C ARG A 74 -12.89 1.07 17.03
N ILE A 75 -12.67 -0.22 17.26
CA ILE A 75 -13.08 -1.30 16.37
C ILE A 75 -14.43 -1.79 16.87
N VAL A 76 -15.47 -1.61 16.05
CA VAL A 76 -16.86 -1.83 16.47
C VAL A 76 -17.45 -3.09 15.82
N GLY A 77 -18.27 -3.79 16.61
CA GLY A 77 -19.05 -4.93 16.13
C GLY A 77 -20.26 -4.50 15.28
N PRO A 78 -21.02 -5.48 14.73
CA PRO A 78 -20.82 -6.92 14.90
C PRO A 78 -19.70 -7.50 14.02
N ASN A 79 -19.19 -6.73 13.05
CA ASN A 79 -18.14 -7.19 12.13
C ASN A 79 -16.78 -6.54 12.45
N TYR A 80 -16.16 -7.00 13.54
CA TYR A 80 -14.86 -6.51 14.00
C TYR A 80 -13.76 -6.60 12.92
N PRO A 81 -13.63 -7.70 12.14
CA PRO A 81 -12.63 -7.77 11.07
C PRO A 81 -12.80 -6.65 10.03
N ARG A 82 -14.04 -6.38 9.61
CA ARG A 82 -14.32 -5.29 8.66
C ARG A 82 -14.06 -3.92 9.28
N SER A 83 -14.43 -3.72 10.54
CA SER A 83 -14.16 -2.46 11.24
C SER A 83 -12.66 -2.20 11.34
N LEU A 84 -11.86 -3.22 11.66
CA LEU A 84 -10.40 -3.12 11.67
C LEU A 84 -9.85 -2.82 10.28
N MET A 85 -10.31 -3.54 9.26
CA MET A 85 -9.87 -3.32 7.88
C MET A 85 -10.12 -1.89 7.42
N ASN A 86 -11.31 -1.33 7.68
CA ASN A 86 -11.63 0.06 7.35
C ASN A 86 -10.71 1.06 8.07
N MET A 87 -10.43 0.82 9.37
CA MET A 87 -9.50 1.65 10.15
C MET A 87 -8.09 1.64 9.55
N LEU A 88 -7.62 0.48 9.09
CA LEU A 88 -6.31 0.35 8.45
C LEU A 88 -6.29 0.96 7.05
N LEU A 89 -7.37 0.89 6.26
CA LEU A 89 -7.36 1.46 4.91
C LEU A 89 -7.49 2.98 4.91
N ALA A 90 -8.29 3.51 5.84
CA ALA A 90 -8.64 4.92 5.94
C ALA A 90 -8.69 5.34 7.42
N PRO A 91 -7.53 5.59 8.05
CA PRO A 91 -7.51 6.07 9.44
C PRO A 91 -8.25 7.40 9.57
N LYS A 92 -9.09 7.53 10.60
CA LYS A 92 -9.95 8.72 10.79
C LYS A 92 -9.17 10.04 10.91
N ASP A 93 -7.93 9.97 11.40
CA ASP A 93 -7.06 11.14 11.57
C ASP A 93 -6.25 11.49 10.31
N GLY A 94 -6.44 10.75 9.20
CA GLY A 94 -5.75 11.01 7.95
C GLY A 94 -4.24 10.79 8.02
N SER A 95 -3.73 10.08 9.03
CA SER A 95 -2.30 9.85 9.25
C SER A 95 -1.59 9.17 8.08
N TYR A 96 -2.35 8.49 7.20
CA TYR A 96 -1.87 8.02 5.91
C TYR A 96 -3.04 7.72 4.96
N THR A 97 -2.71 7.44 3.70
CA THR A 97 -3.63 6.93 2.68
C THR A 97 -3.11 5.62 2.14
N ALA A 98 -3.95 4.57 2.18
CA ALA A 98 -3.62 3.29 1.55
C ALA A 98 -3.61 3.44 0.03
N LYS A 99 -2.61 2.86 -0.65
CA LYS A 99 -2.48 2.93 -2.11
C LYS A 99 -2.97 1.63 -2.75
N PRO A 100 -3.85 1.66 -3.76
CA PRO A 100 -4.19 0.44 -4.49
C PRO A 100 -2.93 -0.14 -5.15
N LEU A 101 -2.78 -1.47 -5.10
CA LEU A 101 -1.68 -2.19 -5.74
C LEU A 101 -2.02 -2.70 -7.14
N ASP A 102 -3.30 -2.76 -7.47
CA ASP A 102 -3.81 -3.25 -8.75
C ASP A 102 -5.14 -2.57 -9.11
N GLU A 103 -5.54 -2.69 -10.37
CA GLU A 103 -6.81 -2.19 -10.89
C GLU A 103 -8.03 -2.91 -10.31
N SER A 104 -7.83 -4.06 -9.63
CA SER A 104 -8.93 -4.83 -9.07
C SER A 104 -9.54 -4.17 -7.83
N GLY A 105 -8.84 -3.19 -7.24
CA GLY A 105 -9.29 -2.48 -6.05
C GLY A 105 -9.40 -3.37 -4.81
N LYS A 106 -8.77 -4.54 -4.82
CA LYS A 106 -8.86 -5.53 -3.73
C LYS A 106 -7.62 -5.52 -2.83
N ARG A 107 -6.48 -5.11 -3.36
CA ARG A 107 -5.19 -5.12 -2.65
C ARG A 107 -4.68 -3.70 -2.47
N TYR A 108 -4.29 -3.37 -1.24
CA TYR A 108 -3.83 -2.05 -0.87
C TYR A 108 -2.50 -2.12 -0.12
N ALA A 109 -1.57 -1.24 -0.47
CA ALA A 109 -0.36 -0.99 0.27
C ALA A 109 -0.61 0.02 1.39
N LEU A 110 -0.25 -0.38 2.60
CA LEU A 110 -0.17 0.47 3.78
C LEU A 110 1.28 0.90 3.98
N PRO A 111 1.58 2.19 4.15
CA PRO A 111 2.95 2.63 4.43
C PRO A 111 3.41 2.06 5.77
N ARG A 112 4.70 1.72 5.90
CA ARG A 112 5.26 1.43 7.22
C ARG A 112 5.42 2.71 8.03
N ASN A 113 4.69 2.77 9.14
CA ASN A 113 4.80 3.80 10.16
C ASN A 113 4.46 3.21 11.53
N ALA A 114 4.58 4.03 12.58
CA ALA A 114 4.31 3.62 13.95
C ALA A 114 2.92 2.99 14.15
N LYS A 115 1.89 3.43 13.43
CA LYS A 115 0.53 2.91 13.54
C LYS A 115 0.35 1.56 12.86
N THR A 116 0.83 1.43 11.62
CA THR A 116 0.74 0.17 10.88
C THR A 116 1.62 -0.90 11.51
N ASP A 117 2.78 -0.52 12.04
CA ASP A 117 3.67 -1.42 12.78
C ASP A 117 3.01 -1.86 14.09
N LYS A 118 2.36 -0.95 14.83
CA LYS A 118 1.60 -1.32 16.03
C LYS A 118 0.48 -2.30 15.72
N ALA A 119 -0.26 -2.07 14.63
CA ALA A 119 -1.31 -2.99 14.18
C ALA A 119 -0.74 -4.37 13.84
N TRP A 120 0.32 -4.42 13.03
CA TRP A 120 1.00 -5.66 12.66
C TRP A 120 1.48 -6.44 13.89
N THR A 121 2.27 -5.82 14.77
CA THR A 121 2.77 -6.47 15.99
C THR A 121 1.64 -6.97 16.87
N THR A 122 0.56 -6.20 17.03
CA THR A 122 -0.58 -6.61 17.87
C THR A 122 -1.28 -7.84 17.28
N LEU A 123 -1.52 -7.84 15.97
CA LEU A 123 -2.14 -8.96 15.27
C LEU A 123 -1.23 -10.20 15.25
N ASN A 124 0.08 -10.01 15.09
CA ASN A 124 1.05 -11.09 15.10
C ASN A 124 1.14 -11.75 16.48
N ASN A 125 1.22 -10.95 17.54
CA ASN A 125 1.18 -11.47 18.91
C ASN A 125 -0.12 -12.22 19.21
N LEU A 126 -1.25 -11.73 18.69
CA LEU A 126 -2.53 -12.42 18.81
C LEU A 126 -2.53 -13.75 18.04
N TYR A 127 -2.05 -13.75 16.80
CA TYR A 127 -1.91 -14.94 15.98
C TYR A 127 -1.06 -16.00 16.69
N ASN A 128 0.13 -15.63 17.14
CA ASN A 128 1.05 -16.52 17.85
C ASN A 128 0.42 -17.08 19.14
N ARG A 129 -0.33 -16.28 19.90
CA ARG A 129 -1.04 -16.77 21.09
C ARG A 129 -2.12 -17.81 20.79
N ILE A 130 -2.75 -17.73 19.62
CA ILE A 130 -3.81 -18.66 19.21
C ILE A 130 -3.21 -19.92 18.59
N TYR A 131 -2.12 -19.79 17.82
CA TYR A 131 -1.64 -20.85 16.93
C TYR A 131 -0.25 -21.41 17.29
N ASP A 132 0.63 -20.68 17.99
CA ASP A 132 1.95 -21.21 18.41
C ASP A 132 1.86 -22.02 19.73
N SER A 133 0.66 -22.16 20.30
CA SER A 133 0.40 -23.00 21.47
C SER A 133 0.08 -24.47 21.13
N TYR A 134 0.31 -24.89 19.89
CA TYR A 134 0.05 -26.24 19.37
C TYR A 134 1.29 -26.89 18.76
#